data_AF-A0A955B224-F1
#
_entry.id   AF-A0A955B224-F1
#
_cell.length_a   1.000
_cell.length_b   1.000
_cell.length_c   1.000
_cell.angle_alpha   90.00
_cell.angle_beta   90.00
_cell.angle_gamma   90.00
#
_symmetry.space_group_name_H-M   'P 1'
#
loop_
_entity.id
_entity.type
_entity.pdbx_description
1 polymer ?
#
loop_
_entity_poly.entity_id
_entity_poly.type
_entity_poly.pdbx_seq_one_letter_code
_entity_poly.pdbx_strand_id
1 'polypeptide(L)'
;MHCRRIAFLMFVLGMLVMASGATFAADGQKDLDQATELQLSAESLGDLEKVADLCESAIKKGLSKDDEAFAQQLMSSALLRRAERFAGEIISRQGANPRWPQLREAALKDLQRLLKYDDANPEAQLLV
;
A
#
# COMPACT_ATOMS: atom_id res chain seq x y z
N MET A 1 -31.34 -43.15 0.21
CA MET A 1 -31.59 -41.68 0.30
C MET A 1 -30.52 -40.89 1.08
N HIS A 2 -29.61 -41.54 1.82
CA HIS A 2 -28.56 -40.84 2.59
C HIS A 2 -27.38 -40.32 1.74
N CYS A 3 -26.96 -41.04 0.69
CA CYS A 3 -25.86 -40.62 -0.19
C CYS A 3 -26.15 -39.30 -0.93
N ARG A 4 -27.42 -39.08 -1.34
CA ARG A 4 -27.86 -37.84 -2.02
C ARG A 4 -27.92 -36.63 -1.09
N ARG A 5 -28.13 -36.84 0.22
CA ARG A 5 -28.13 -35.78 1.25
C ARG A 5 -26.71 -35.35 1.62
N ILE A 6 -25.77 -36.28 1.68
CA ILE A 6 -24.35 -36.01 1.96
C ILE A 6 -23.70 -35.25 0.80
N ALA A 7 -23.99 -35.65 -0.44
CA ALA A 7 -23.51 -34.93 -1.63
C ALA A 7 -24.06 -33.49 -1.70
N PHE A 8 -25.33 -33.29 -1.32
CA PHE A 8 -25.94 -31.95 -1.28
C PHE A 8 -25.34 -31.07 -0.17
N LEU A 9 -25.05 -31.64 1.00
CA LEU A 9 -24.38 -30.93 2.10
C LEU A 9 -22.94 -30.53 1.76
N MET A 10 -22.17 -31.38 1.07
CA MET A 10 -20.82 -31.03 0.60
C MET A 10 -20.86 -29.93 -0.48
N PHE A 11 -21.86 -29.94 -1.36
CA PHE A 11 -22.03 -28.93 -2.40
C PHE A 11 -22.38 -27.55 -1.80
N VAL A 12 -23.26 -27.50 -0.79
CA VAL A 12 -23.62 -26.26 -0.08
C VAL A 12 -22.45 -25.73 0.75
N LEU A 13 -21.68 -26.61 1.40
CA LEU A 13 -20.49 -26.21 2.16
C LEU A 13 -19.39 -25.64 1.24
N GLY A 14 -19.24 -26.17 0.02
CA GLY A 14 -18.30 -25.63 -0.98
C GLY A 14 -18.68 -24.23 -1.48
N MET A 15 -19.96 -23.92 -1.65
CA MET A 15 -20.42 -22.58 -2.04
C MET A 15 -20.19 -21.52 -0.95
N LEU A 16 -20.30 -21.89 0.33
CA LEU A 16 -20.16 -20.93 1.44
C LEU A 16 -18.72 -20.42 1.59
N VAL A 17 -17.72 -21.26 1.27
CA VAL A 17 -16.29 -20.89 1.35
C VAL A 17 -15.91 -19.90 0.25
N MET A 18 -16.47 -20.03 -0.96
CA MET A 18 -16.20 -19.13 -2.08
C MET A 18 -16.73 -17.70 -1.86
N ALA A 19 -17.85 -17.55 -1.16
CA ALA A 19 -18.47 -16.25 -0.90
C ALA A 19 -17.63 -15.34 0.03
N SER A 20 -16.80 -15.92 0.90
CA SER A 20 -15.98 -15.17 1.84
C SER A 20 -14.76 -14.51 1.18
N GLY A 21 -14.17 -15.14 0.16
CA GLY A 21 -13.05 -14.54 -0.57
C GLY A 21 -13.44 -13.33 -1.43
N ALA A 22 -14.67 -13.34 -1.96
CA ALA A 22 -15.17 -12.28 -2.83
C ALA A 22 -15.44 -10.95 -2.09
N THR A 23 -15.79 -11.01 -0.81
CA THR A 23 -16.06 -9.81 0.00
C THR A 23 -14.79 -9.09 0.41
N PHE A 24 -13.75 -9.83 0.80
CA PHE A 24 -12.42 -9.29 1.08
C PHE A 24 -11.83 -8.56 -0.14
N ALA A 25 -11.88 -9.20 -1.32
CA ALA A 25 -11.42 -8.58 -2.56
C ALA A 25 -12.18 -7.28 -2.91
N ALA A 26 -13.48 -7.20 -2.62
CA ALA A 26 -14.27 -5.99 -2.84
C ALA A 26 -13.87 -4.85 -1.90
N ASP A 27 -13.58 -5.16 -0.63
CA ASP A 27 -13.11 -4.17 0.35
C ASP A 27 -11.68 -3.69 0.03
N GLY A 28 -10.82 -4.56 -0.48
CA GLY A 28 -9.49 -4.19 -0.96
C GLY A 28 -9.57 -3.29 -2.19
N GLN A 29 -10.40 -3.63 -3.17
CA GLN A 29 -10.58 -2.80 -4.38
C GLN A 29 -11.06 -1.39 -4.03
N LYS A 30 -12.01 -1.27 -3.08
CA LYS A 30 -12.49 0.03 -2.63
C LYS A 30 -11.39 0.93 -2.07
N ASP A 31 -10.49 0.37 -1.27
CA ASP A 31 -9.36 1.12 -0.72
C ASP A 31 -8.37 1.54 -1.83
N LEU A 32 -8.13 0.66 -2.82
CA LEU A 32 -7.27 0.96 -3.97
C LEU A 32 -7.85 2.06 -4.86
N ASP A 33 -9.17 2.05 -5.09
CA ASP A 33 -9.87 3.10 -5.82
C ASP A 33 -9.71 4.45 -5.11
N GLN A 34 -9.89 4.47 -3.78
CA GLN A 34 -9.67 5.68 -2.96
C GLN A 34 -8.22 6.16 -3.00
N ALA A 35 -7.25 5.23 -2.98
CA ALA A 35 -5.83 5.58 -3.11
C ALA A 35 -5.55 6.25 -4.46
N THR A 36 -6.15 5.71 -5.52
CA THR A 36 -6.01 6.22 -6.88
C THR A 36 -6.60 7.62 -7.01
N GLU A 37 -7.82 7.84 -6.52
CA GLU A 37 -8.46 9.16 -6.51
C GLU A 37 -7.63 10.19 -5.73
N LEU A 38 -7.15 9.82 -4.54
CA LEU A 38 -6.34 10.71 -3.71
C LEU A 38 -5.01 11.06 -4.38
N GLN A 39 -4.35 10.09 -5.03
CA GLN A 39 -3.06 10.32 -5.70
C GLN A 39 -3.15 11.40 -6.78
N LEU A 40 -4.27 11.51 -7.49
CA LEU A 40 -4.49 12.51 -8.54
C LEU A 40 -4.42 13.95 -8.03
N SER A 41 -4.70 14.15 -6.74
CA SER A 41 -4.72 15.47 -6.08
C SER A 41 -3.72 15.59 -4.93
N ALA A 42 -2.84 14.59 -4.75
CA ALA A 42 -1.93 14.53 -3.60
C ALA A 42 -0.82 15.60 -3.70
N GLU A 43 -0.93 16.61 -2.84
CA GLU A 43 0.02 17.73 -2.80
C GLU A 43 0.78 17.83 -1.50
N SER A 44 0.27 17.30 -0.39
CA SER A 44 0.92 17.37 0.92
C SER A 44 1.64 16.07 1.29
N LEU A 45 2.54 16.13 2.28
CA LEU A 45 3.17 14.92 2.84
C LEU A 45 2.12 13.99 3.46
N GLY A 46 1.05 14.55 4.03
CA GLY A 46 -0.06 13.77 4.60
C GLY A 46 -0.90 13.06 3.54
N ASP A 47 -1.11 13.68 2.38
CA ASP A 47 -1.82 13.03 1.28
C ASP A 47 -1.04 11.82 0.77
N LEU A 48 0.28 11.98 0.57
CA LEU A 48 1.16 10.90 0.13
C LEU A 48 1.22 9.75 1.15
N GLU A 49 1.25 10.05 2.45
CA GLU A 49 1.15 9.03 3.50
C GLU A 49 -0.18 8.27 3.41
N LYS A 50 -1.28 9.01 3.23
CA LYS A 50 -2.61 8.41 3.17
C LYS A 50 -2.82 7.57 1.90
N VAL A 51 -2.23 7.94 0.77
CA VAL A 51 -2.19 7.08 -0.43
C VAL A 51 -1.50 5.76 -0.11
N ALA A 52 -0.32 5.81 0.52
CA ALA A 52 0.42 4.61 0.91
C ALA A 52 -0.37 3.73 1.90
N ASP A 53 -1.03 4.34 2.88
CA ASP A 53 -1.87 3.64 3.86
C ASP A 53 -3.08 2.95 3.23
N LEU A 54 -3.75 3.60 2.27
CA LEU A 54 -4.86 3.00 1.53
C LEU A 54 -4.38 1.83 0.67
N CYS A 55 -3.23 1.96 0.00
CA CYS A 55 -2.65 0.85 -0.76
C CYS A 55 -2.28 -0.34 0.13
N GLU A 56 -1.62 -0.11 1.26
CA GLU A 56 -1.28 -1.18 2.20
C GLU A 56 -2.54 -1.85 2.78
N SER A 57 -3.57 -1.05 3.07
CA SER A 57 -4.87 -1.56 3.53
C SER A 57 -5.56 -2.40 2.44
N ALA A 58 -5.52 -1.95 1.18
CA ALA A 58 -6.06 -2.67 0.04
C ALA A 58 -5.40 -4.04 -0.12
N ILE A 59 -4.06 -4.09 -0.09
CA ILE A 59 -3.28 -5.33 -0.15
C ILE A 59 -3.66 -6.27 1.01
N LYS A 60 -3.76 -5.76 2.24
CA LYS A 60 -4.13 -6.57 3.42
C LYS A 60 -5.56 -7.13 3.35
N LYS A 61 -6.48 -6.37 2.75
CA LYS A 61 -7.88 -6.80 2.54
C LYS A 61 -8.01 -7.75 1.35
N GLY A 62 -7.00 -7.86 0.51
CA GLY A 62 -6.96 -8.77 -0.61
C GLY A 62 -7.34 -8.07 -1.91
N LEU A 63 -6.60 -8.40 -2.97
CA LEU A 63 -6.78 -7.85 -4.31
C LEU A 63 -6.60 -8.98 -5.34
N SER A 64 -6.95 -8.70 -6.59
CA SER A 64 -6.43 -9.51 -7.69
C SER A 64 -4.91 -9.36 -7.76
N LYS A 65 -4.20 -10.29 -8.40
CA LYS A 65 -2.72 -10.18 -8.51
C LYS A 65 -2.27 -8.93 -9.26
N ASP A 66 -3.03 -8.53 -10.27
CA ASP A 66 -2.72 -7.36 -11.09
C ASP A 66 -2.95 -6.08 -10.28
N ASP A 67 -4.06 -6.02 -9.53
CA ASP A 67 -4.37 -4.89 -8.65
C ASP A 67 -3.41 -4.82 -7.45
N GLU A 68 -2.97 -5.95 -6.91
CA GLU A 68 -1.96 -6.00 -5.85
C GLU A 68 -0.63 -5.42 -6.33
N ALA A 69 -0.17 -5.81 -7.52
CA ALA A 69 1.03 -5.26 -8.13
C ALA A 69 0.90 -3.75 -8.38
N PHE A 70 -0.26 -3.30 -8.86
CA PHE A 70 -0.54 -1.88 -9.04
C PHE A 70 -0.55 -1.12 -7.70
N ALA A 71 -1.19 -1.66 -6.67
CA ALA A 71 -1.21 -1.07 -5.32
C ALA A 71 0.21 -0.94 -4.73
N GLN A 72 1.07 -1.95 -4.93
CA GLN A 72 2.46 -1.90 -4.51
C GLN A 72 3.22 -0.78 -5.24
N GLN A 73 3.07 -0.67 -6.56
CA GLN A 73 3.71 0.41 -7.34
C GLN A 73 3.23 1.80 -6.91
N LEU A 74 1.92 1.97 -6.70
CA LEU A 74 1.33 3.23 -6.26
C LEU A 74 1.83 3.63 -4.87
N MET A 75 1.88 2.68 -3.93
CA MET A 75 2.44 2.87 -2.59
C MET A 75 3.91 3.26 -2.65
N SER A 76 4.73 2.52 -3.40
CA SER A 76 6.17 2.78 -3.55
C SER A 76 6.42 4.18 -4.11
N SER A 77 5.66 4.59 -5.13
CA SER A 77 5.75 5.94 -5.69
C SER A 77 5.41 7.03 -4.67
N ALA A 78 4.33 6.85 -3.88
CA ALA A 78 3.92 7.82 -2.88
C ALA A 78 4.95 7.96 -1.74
N LEU A 79 5.48 6.84 -1.24
CA LEU A 79 6.51 6.82 -0.20
C LEU A 79 7.83 7.43 -0.68
N LEU A 80 8.27 7.11 -1.90
CA LEU A 80 9.49 7.69 -2.48
C LEU A 80 9.36 9.21 -2.63
N ARG A 81 8.27 9.70 -3.24
CA ARG A 81 8.00 11.15 -3.36
C ARG A 81 8.00 11.86 -2.00
N ARG A 82 7.49 11.20 -0.95
CA ARG A 82 7.45 11.75 0.40
C ARG A 82 8.85 11.79 1.04
N ALA A 83 9.63 10.73 0.90
CA ALA A 83 11.03 10.68 1.32
C ALA A 83 11.88 11.77 0.63
N GLU A 84 11.71 11.95 -0.69
CA GLU A 84 12.40 12.98 -1.47
C GLU A 84 12.08 14.39 -0.99
N ARG A 85 10.82 14.66 -0.60
CA ARG A 85 10.43 15.96 -0.06
C ARG A 85 11.07 16.25 1.30
N PHE A 86 11.12 15.24 2.19
CA PHE A 86 11.86 15.37 3.44
C PHE A 86 13.35 15.65 3.18
N ALA A 87 13.97 14.95 2.23
CA ALA A 87 15.35 15.18 1.84
C ALA A 87 15.55 16.59 1.25
N GLY A 88 14.63 17.05 0.41
CA GLY A 88 14.61 18.40 -0.13
C GLY A 88 14.59 19.47 0.95
N GLU A 89 13.74 19.32 1.99
CA GLU A 89 13.73 20.24 3.13
C GLU A 89 15.04 20.29 3.92
N ILE A 90 15.79 19.19 3.96
CA ILE A 90 17.11 19.14 4.61
C ILE A 90 18.13 19.91 3.75
N ILE A 91 18.16 19.66 2.44
CA ILE A 91 19.20 20.16 1.53
C ILE A 91 18.96 21.62 1.13
N SER A 92 17.71 22.04 0.95
CA SER A 92 17.39 23.39 0.45
C SER A 92 17.61 24.50 1.48
N ARG A 93 17.83 24.16 2.76
CA ARG A 93 18.01 25.16 3.81
C ARG A 93 19.48 25.59 3.91
N GLN A 94 19.74 26.90 3.86
CA GLN A 94 21.08 27.42 4.18
C GLN A 94 21.35 27.30 5.68
N GLY A 95 22.36 26.52 6.07
CA GLY A 95 22.74 26.27 7.46
C GLY A 95 22.15 24.98 8.03
N ALA A 96 22.56 24.61 9.24
CA ALA A 96 22.11 23.36 9.89
C ALA A 96 20.61 23.43 10.21
N ASN A 97 19.80 22.58 9.57
CA ASN A 97 18.38 22.45 9.89
C ASN A 97 18.22 21.72 11.24
N PRO A 98 17.73 22.34 12.32
CA PRO A 98 17.60 21.66 13.61
C PRO A 98 16.67 20.45 13.59
N ARG A 99 15.77 20.40 12.59
CA ARG A 99 14.83 19.30 12.37
C ARG A 99 15.40 18.17 11.50
N TRP A 100 16.65 18.27 11.06
CA TRP A 100 17.26 17.28 10.15
C TRP A 100 17.18 15.84 10.69
N PRO A 101 17.33 15.56 12.01
CA PRO A 101 17.24 14.19 12.49
C PRO A 101 15.83 13.62 12.31
N GLN A 102 14.80 14.40 12.61
CA GLN A 102 13.40 13.99 12.48
C GLN A 102 12.98 13.83 11.03
N LEU A 103 13.42 14.74 10.14
CA LEU A 103 13.14 14.65 8.71
C LEU A 103 13.83 13.42 8.10
N ARG A 104 15.08 13.14 8.48
CA ARG A 104 15.80 11.94 8.06
C ARG A 104 15.11 10.67 8.55
N GLU A 105 14.70 10.62 9.82
CA GLU A 105 13.99 9.47 10.38
C GLU A 105 12.67 9.21 9.65
N ALA A 106 11.91 10.25 9.35
CA ALA A 106 10.67 10.14 8.57
C ALA A 106 10.92 9.61 7.15
N ALA A 107 11.93 10.13 6.45
CA ALA A 107 12.31 9.64 5.12
C ALA A 107 12.75 8.17 5.15
N LEU A 108 13.60 7.78 6.12
CA LEU A 108 14.06 6.40 6.25
C LEU A 108 12.91 5.44 6.56
N LYS A 109 11.94 5.85 7.37
CA LYS A 109 10.74 5.05 7.65
C LYS A 109 9.96 4.77 6.37
N ASP A 110 9.83 5.75 5.49
CA ASP A 110 9.12 5.60 4.22
C ASP A 110 9.88 4.68 3.26
N LEU A 111 11.19 4.86 3.12
CA LEU A 111 12.04 4.01 2.28
C LEU A 111 12.06 2.55 2.79
N GLN A 112 12.13 2.35 4.10
CA GLN A 112 12.05 1.01 4.69
C GLN A 112 10.68 0.36 4.49
N ARG A 113 9.59 1.14 4.52
CA ARG A 113 8.26 0.63 4.23
C ARG A 113 8.14 0.23 2.76
N LEU A 114 8.66 1.04 1.85
CA LEU A 114 8.74 0.75 0.42
C LEU A 114 9.48 -0.57 0.15
N LEU A 115 10.70 -0.73 0.71
CA LEU A 115 11.55 -1.90 0.50
C LEU A 115 10.96 -3.22 1.05
N LYS A 116 9.89 -3.18 1.84
CA LYS A 116 9.17 -4.40 2.25
C LYS A 116 8.33 -5.01 1.11
N TYR A 117 7.96 -4.20 0.13
CA TYR A 117 7.10 -4.58 -0.99
C TYR A 117 7.83 -4.56 -2.32
N ASP A 118 8.84 -3.70 -2.45
CA ASP A 118 9.71 -3.58 -3.63
C ASP A 118 11.17 -3.55 -3.15
N ASP A 119 11.70 -4.71 -2.75
CA ASP A 119 13.04 -4.84 -2.14
C ASP A 119 14.18 -4.51 -3.11
N ALA A 120 13.93 -4.66 -4.41
CA ALA A 120 14.85 -4.38 -5.50
C ALA A 120 14.77 -2.92 -6.01
N ASN A 121 13.97 -2.06 -5.37
CA ASN A 121 13.81 -0.67 -5.79
C ASN A 121 15.15 0.09 -5.77
N PRO A 122 15.72 0.43 -6.93
CA PRO A 122 17.08 0.97 -6.99
C PRO A 122 17.16 2.38 -6.40
N GLU A 123 16.12 3.20 -6.57
CA GLU A 123 16.06 4.54 -5.99
C GLU A 123 16.04 4.49 -4.46
N ALA A 124 15.22 3.62 -3.88
CA ALA A 124 15.14 3.49 -2.42
C ALA A 124 16.44 2.93 -1.83
N GLN A 125 17.08 1.94 -2.48
CA GLN A 125 18.36 1.40 -2.03
C GLN A 125 19.49 2.46 -2.02
N LEU A 126 19.43 3.43 -2.93
CA LEU A 126 20.40 4.54 -2.97
C LEU A 126 20.20 5.54 -1.80
N LEU A 127 18.97 5.68 -1.31
CA LEU A 127 18.58 6.77 -0.41
C LEU A 127 18.53 6.39 1.09
N VAL A 128 18.64 5.11 1.44
CA VAL A 128 18.72 4.62 2.84
C VAL A 128 20.10 4.89 3.44
#